data_AF-A0A946F5Z3-F1
#
_entry.id   AF-A0A946F5Z3-F1
#
_cell.length_a   1.000
_cell.length_b   1.000
_cell.length_c   1.000
_cell.angle_alpha   90.00
_cell.angle_beta   90.00
_cell.angle_gamma   90.00
#
_symmetry.space_group_name_H-M   'P 1'
#
loop_
_entity.id
_entity.type
_entity.pdbx_description
1 polymer ?
#
loop_
_entity_poly.entity_id
_entity_poly.type
_entity_poly.pdbx_seq_one_letter_code
_entity_poly.pdbx_strand_id
1 'polypeptide(L)'
;MNAEEIIKLMKKALYSSIKSPEIFGKFFNKSILHNAVVMEIFSNNINGICYEKLCFNIPKSLGSRSSIQNLLKEGLDKKLFNKIESQEDKRIKNFYLSDLSSQMVLDWVKEQKKIFNGQD
;
A
#
# COMPACT_ATOMS: atom_id res chain seq x y z
N MET A 1 27.74 3.97 -1.09
CA MET A 1 26.98 4.00 -2.35
C MET A 1 26.67 5.43 -2.71
N ASN A 2 26.92 5.86 -3.94
CA ASN A 2 26.56 7.22 -4.38
C ASN A 2 25.08 7.29 -4.78
N ALA A 3 24.56 8.50 -5.00
CA ALA A 3 23.15 8.70 -5.34
C ALA A 3 22.74 7.99 -6.65
N GLU A 4 23.64 7.91 -7.64
CA GLU A 4 23.36 7.25 -8.92
C GLU A 4 23.17 5.73 -8.76
N GLU A 5 24.03 5.09 -7.97
CA GLU A 5 23.96 3.68 -7.63
C GLU A 5 22.66 3.34 -6.86
N ILE A 6 22.29 4.17 -5.88
CA ILE A 6 21.03 4.02 -5.13
C ILE A 6 19.84 4.06 -6.09
N ILE A 7 19.79 5.05 -7.00
CA ILE A 7 18.71 5.18 -7.99
C ILE A 7 18.68 3.99 -8.96
N LYS A 8 19.83 3.44 -9.36
CA LYS A 8 19.88 2.22 -10.19
C LYS A 8 19.23 1.03 -9.49
N LEU A 9 19.48 0.85 -8.19
CA LEU A 9 18.91 -0.24 -7.40
C LEU A 9 17.42 -0.05 -7.16
N MET A 10 16.98 1.15 -6.77
CA MET A 10 15.55 1.48 -6.61
C MET A 10 14.77 1.20 -7.90
N LYS A 11 15.30 1.62 -9.04
CA LYS A 11 14.70 1.38 -10.35
C LYS A 11 14.58 -0.11 -10.66
N LYS A 12 15.65 -0.89 -10.39
CA LYS A 12 15.65 -2.34 -10.58
C LYS A 12 14.58 -3.02 -9.72
N ALA A 13 14.50 -2.65 -8.43
CA ALA A 13 13.50 -3.19 -7.51
C ALA A 13 12.06 -2.88 -7.97
N LEU A 14 11.79 -1.64 -8.38
CA LEU A 14 10.48 -1.23 -8.90
C LEU A 14 10.07 -2.02 -10.15
N TYR A 15 10.98 -2.20 -11.11
CA TYR A 15 10.64 -2.93 -12.33
C TYR A 15 10.43 -4.42 -12.09
N SER A 16 11.17 -5.01 -11.14
CA SER A 16 10.96 -6.39 -10.71
C SER A 16 9.58 -6.57 -10.05
N SER A 17 9.15 -5.65 -9.18
CA SER A 17 7.85 -5.76 -8.51
C SER A 17 6.67 -5.68 -9.48
N ILE A 18 6.78 -4.84 -10.52
CA ILE A 18 5.75 -4.70 -11.57
C ILE A 18 5.68 -5.95 -12.46
N LYS A 19 6.85 -6.53 -12.80
CA LYS A 19 6.94 -7.74 -13.64
C LYS A 19 6.62 -9.03 -12.88
N SER A 20 6.67 -9.00 -11.55
CA SER A 20 6.40 -10.15 -10.70
C SER A 20 5.01 -10.76 -11.02
N PRO A 21 4.87 -12.10 -11.05
CA PRO A 21 3.54 -12.72 -11.10
C PRO A 21 2.71 -12.42 -9.84
N GLU A 22 3.36 -11.97 -8.76
CA GLU A 22 2.72 -11.62 -7.49
C GLU A 22 1.72 -10.47 -7.63
N ILE A 23 0.52 -10.69 -7.10
CA ILE A 23 -0.61 -9.77 -7.23
C ILE A 23 -0.37 -8.47 -6.45
N PHE A 24 0.27 -8.55 -5.27
CA PHE A 24 0.51 -7.39 -4.42
C PHE A 24 1.46 -6.38 -5.08
N GLY A 25 2.62 -6.83 -5.57
CA GLY A 25 3.58 -5.94 -6.24
C GLY A 25 2.98 -5.17 -7.41
N LYS A 26 2.16 -5.84 -8.23
CA LYS A 26 1.39 -5.22 -9.33
C LYS A 26 0.37 -4.21 -8.83
N PHE A 27 -0.37 -4.54 -7.77
CA PHE A 27 -1.39 -3.65 -7.21
C PHE A 27 -0.75 -2.42 -6.56
N PHE A 28 0.23 -2.61 -5.68
CA PHE A 28 0.90 -1.56 -4.92
C PHE A 28 1.59 -0.53 -5.83
N ASN A 29 2.17 -0.99 -6.95
CA ASN A 29 2.87 -0.12 -7.90
C ASN A 29 2.02 0.28 -9.12
N LYS A 30 0.71 -0.02 -9.12
CA LYS A 30 -0.18 0.28 -10.25
C LYS A 30 -0.34 1.77 -10.51
N SER A 31 -0.39 2.58 -9.45
CA SER A 31 -0.35 4.05 -9.53
C SER A 31 0.09 4.63 -8.19
N ILE A 32 0.44 5.93 -8.18
CA ILE A 32 0.77 6.66 -6.94
C ILE A 32 -0.37 6.58 -5.93
N LEU A 33 -1.64 6.57 -6.40
CA LEU A 33 -2.79 6.42 -5.52
C LEU A 33 -2.83 5.04 -4.82
N HIS A 34 -2.47 3.96 -5.51
CA HIS A 34 -2.39 2.62 -4.90
C HIS A 34 -1.34 2.57 -3.82
N ASN A 35 -0.17 3.11 -4.12
CA ASN A 35 0.91 3.23 -3.16
C ASN A 35 0.45 4.03 -1.92
N ALA A 36 -0.14 5.21 -2.12
CA ALA A 36 -0.65 6.06 -1.04
C ALA A 36 -1.72 5.37 -0.18
N VAL A 37 -2.74 4.74 -0.79
CA VAL A 37 -3.80 4.04 -0.04
C VAL A 37 -3.23 2.89 0.79
N VAL A 38 -2.34 2.07 0.21
CA VAL A 38 -1.73 0.95 0.94
C VAL A 38 -0.89 1.45 2.13
N MET A 39 -0.10 2.50 1.93
CA MET A 39 0.68 3.11 3.01
C MET A 39 -0.21 3.70 4.11
N GLU A 40 -1.31 4.36 3.74
CA GLU A 40 -2.26 4.93 4.69
C GLU A 40 -2.99 3.86 5.51
N ILE A 41 -3.36 2.74 4.89
CA ILE A 41 -3.95 1.59 5.61
C ILE A 41 -2.91 0.96 6.53
N PHE A 42 -1.68 0.75 6.05
CA PHE A 42 -0.62 0.13 6.83
C PHE A 42 -0.22 0.96 8.06
N SER A 43 -0.13 2.29 7.91
CA SER A 43 0.20 3.20 9.02
C SER A 43 -0.89 3.25 10.10
N ASN A 44 -2.09 2.75 9.80
CA ASN A 44 -3.23 2.66 10.73
C ASN A 44 -3.60 1.20 11.07
N ASN A 45 -2.70 0.23 10.91
CA ASN A 45 -3.06 -1.21 10.98
C ASN A 45 -3.69 -1.66 12.31
N ILE A 46 -3.42 -0.98 13.43
CA ILE A 46 -3.89 -1.39 14.77
C ILE A 46 -5.41 -1.28 14.84
N ASN A 47 -5.96 -0.16 14.37
CA ASN A 47 -7.40 0.15 14.45
C ASN A 47 -8.07 0.10 13.07
N GLY A 48 -7.29 -0.10 12.01
CA GLY A 48 -7.68 0.08 10.62
C GLY A 48 -8.06 1.53 10.32
N ILE A 49 -8.55 1.76 9.12
CA ILE A 49 -8.98 3.09 8.68
C ILE A 49 -10.28 3.04 7.88
N CYS A 50 -11.22 3.92 8.18
CA CYS A 50 -12.48 4.01 7.44
C CYS A 50 -12.32 4.77 6.11
N TYR A 51 -13.28 4.59 5.21
CA TYR A 51 -13.27 5.23 3.89
C TYR A 51 -13.23 6.76 3.97
N GLU A 52 -14.02 7.34 4.87
CA GLU A 52 -14.11 8.79 5.06
C GLU A 52 -12.76 9.37 5.48
N LYS A 53 -12.04 8.67 6.35
CA LYS A 53 -10.72 9.08 6.82
C LYS A 53 -9.66 8.91 5.73
N LEU A 54 -9.70 7.81 4.95
CA LEU A 54 -8.85 7.65 3.76
C LEU A 54 -9.03 8.82 2.78
N CYS A 55 -10.28 9.16 2.44
CA CYS A 55 -10.57 10.27 1.54
C CYS A 55 -10.23 11.65 2.10
N PHE A 56 -10.11 11.78 3.43
CA PHE A 56 -9.68 13.01 4.08
C PHE A 56 -8.14 13.13 4.10
N ASN A 57 -7.44 12.04 4.45
CA ASN A 57 -5.99 12.03 4.59
C ASN A 57 -5.27 12.07 3.24
N ILE A 58 -5.79 11.37 2.22
CA ILE A 58 -5.14 11.29 0.91
C ILE A 58 -5.35 12.61 0.14
N PRO A 59 -4.26 13.27 -0.34
CA PRO A 59 -4.38 14.48 -1.14
C PRO A 59 -5.24 14.28 -2.38
N LYS A 60 -6.17 15.22 -2.62
CA LYS A 60 -7.10 15.17 -3.77
C LYS A 60 -6.40 15.14 -5.12
N SER A 61 -5.15 15.61 -5.20
CA SER A 61 -4.32 15.55 -6.40
C SER A 61 -3.88 14.13 -6.77
N LEU A 62 -3.89 13.19 -5.82
CA LEU A 62 -3.55 11.79 -6.07
C LEU A 62 -4.75 10.97 -6.56
N GLY A 63 -5.97 11.37 -6.20
CA GLY A 63 -7.17 10.66 -6.61
C GLY A 63 -8.46 11.26 -6.07
N SER A 64 -9.56 10.99 -6.77
CA SER A 64 -10.90 11.33 -6.30
C SER A 64 -11.41 10.31 -5.28
N ARG A 65 -12.50 10.66 -4.60
CA ARG A 65 -13.25 9.72 -3.74
C ARG A 65 -13.66 8.44 -4.48
N SER A 66 -14.18 8.57 -5.71
CA SER A 66 -14.56 7.41 -6.52
C SER A 66 -13.37 6.55 -6.92
N SER A 67 -12.22 7.16 -7.21
CA SER A 67 -10.98 6.41 -7.47
C SER A 67 -10.54 5.61 -6.24
N ILE A 68 -10.56 6.22 -5.04
CA ILE A 68 -10.26 5.53 -3.78
C ILE A 68 -11.24 4.38 -3.55
N GLN A 69 -12.54 4.61 -3.74
CA GLN A 69 -13.56 3.58 -3.56
C GLN A 69 -13.36 2.38 -4.49
N ASN A 70 -13.10 2.64 -5.78
CA ASN A 70 -12.86 1.60 -6.78
C ASN A 70 -11.60 0.79 -6.45
N LEU A 71 -10.55 1.46 -5.98
CA LEU A 71 -9.31 0.84 -5.56
C LEU A 71 -9.49 -0.06 -4.33
N LEU A 72 -10.23 0.42 -3.33
CA LEU A 72 -10.55 -0.38 -2.15
C LEU A 72 -11.36 -1.63 -2.53
N LYS A 73 -12.31 -1.49 -3.45
CA LYS A 73 -13.05 -2.63 -3.99
C LYS A 73 -12.12 -3.62 -4.70
N GLU A 74 -11.25 -3.14 -5.59
CA GLU A 74 -10.26 -3.98 -6.26
C GLU A 74 -9.36 -4.73 -5.27
N GLY A 75 -8.88 -4.05 -4.22
CA GLY A 75 -8.05 -4.66 -3.19
C GLY A 75 -8.77 -5.72 -2.36
N LEU A 76 -10.07 -5.53 -2.07
CA LEU A 76 -10.91 -6.55 -1.43
C LEU A 76 -11.14 -7.75 -2.36
N ASP A 77 -11.49 -7.51 -3.63
CA ASP A 77 -11.73 -8.57 -4.62
C ASP A 77 -10.47 -9.43 -4.82
N LYS A 78 -9.27 -8.82 -4.74
CA LYS A 78 -7.98 -9.49 -4.82
C LYS A 78 -7.49 -10.11 -3.50
N LYS A 79 -8.28 -10.03 -2.41
CA LYS A 79 -7.91 -10.49 -1.05
C LYS A 79 -6.62 -9.83 -0.52
N LEU A 80 -6.31 -8.64 -1.01
CA LEU A 80 -5.18 -7.83 -0.51
C LEU A 80 -5.58 -7.05 0.74
N PHE A 81 -6.87 -6.72 0.86
CA PHE A 81 -7.44 -6.00 1.99
C PHE A 81 -8.47 -6.84 2.72
N ASN A 82 -8.66 -6.52 4.00
CA ASN A 82 -9.77 -6.96 4.83
C ASN A 82 -10.65 -5.75 5.15
N LYS A 83 -11.96 -5.98 5.31
CA LYS A 83 -12.92 -4.96 5.73
C LYS A 83 -13.68 -5.48 6.94
N ILE A 84 -13.52 -4.82 8.08
CA ILE A 84 -14.05 -5.26 9.38
C ILE A 84 -14.92 -4.14 9.96
N GLU A 85 -16.06 -4.50 10.55
CA GLU A 85 -16.92 -3.55 11.25
C GLU A 85 -16.25 -3.07 12.54
N SER A 86 -16.34 -1.77 12.83
CA SER A 86 -15.85 -1.23 14.09
C SER A 86 -16.64 -1.80 15.26
N GLN A 87 -15.94 -2.13 16.35
CA GLN A 87 -16.58 -2.59 17.59
C GLN A 87 -17.29 -1.45 18.32
N GLU A 88 -16.85 -0.20 18.13
CA GLU A 88 -17.43 0.99 18.75
C GLU A 88 -18.69 1.46 18.00
N ASP A 89 -18.65 1.46 16.66
CA ASP A 89 -19.79 1.79 15.81
C ASP A 89 -19.84 0.85 14.60
N LYS A 90 -20.77 -0.11 14.64
CA LYS A 90 -20.95 -1.12 13.58
C LYS A 90 -21.30 -0.53 12.20
N ARG A 91 -21.72 0.73 12.14
CA ARG A 91 -21.96 1.43 10.86
C ARG A 91 -20.66 1.77 10.15
N ILE A 92 -19.56 1.88 10.90
CA ILE A 92 -18.23 2.17 10.38
C ILE A 92 -17.55 0.86 10.01
N LYS A 93 -16.95 0.84 8.81
CA LYS A 93 -16.15 -0.30 8.33
C LYS A 93 -14.73 0.16 8.10
N ASN A 94 -13.80 -0.47 8.81
CA ASN A 94 -12.38 -0.18 8.73
C ASN A 94 -11.70 -1.15 7.77
N PHE A 95 -10.79 -0.59 6.98
CA PHE A 95 -9.94 -1.33 6.07
C PHE A 95 -8.62 -1.67 6.75
N TYR A 96 -8.15 -2.88 6.49
CA TYR A 96 -6.87 -3.41 6.91
C TYR A 96 -6.20 -4.07 5.71
N LEU A 97 -4.87 -4.17 5.73
CA LEU A 97 -4.18 -5.09 4.84
C LEU A 97 -4.44 -6.53 5.31
N SER A 98 -4.45 -7.48 4.39
CA SER A 98 -4.35 -8.90 4.77
C SER A 98 -2.98 -9.20 5.39
N ASP A 99 -2.85 -10.29 6.13
CA ASP A 99 -1.58 -10.68 6.75
C ASP A 99 -0.46 -10.80 5.70
N LEU A 100 -0.79 -11.42 4.56
CA LEU A 100 0.12 -11.53 3.42
C LEU A 100 0.53 -10.15 2.90
N SER A 101 -0.43 -9.26 2.61
CA SER A 101 -0.13 -7.91 2.13
C SER A 101 0.69 -7.09 3.14
N SER A 102 0.41 -7.25 4.43
CA SER A 102 1.17 -6.60 5.50
C SER A 102 2.61 -7.07 5.52
N GLN A 103 2.82 -8.38 5.38
CA GLN A 103 4.16 -8.95 5.27
C GLN A 103 4.89 -8.43 4.02
N MET A 104 4.20 -8.31 2.89
CA MET A 104 4.79 -7.77 1.66
C MET A 104 5.19 -6.30 1.79
N VAL A 105 4.42 -5.48 2.52
CA VAL A 105 4.83 -4.10 2.84
C VAL A 105 6.08 -4.11 3.74
N LEU A 106 6.12 -4.96 4.77
CA LEU A 106 7.28 -5.08 5.66
C LEU A 106 8.54 -5.48 4.90
N ASP A 107 8.43 -6.45 3.99
CA ASP A 107 9.57 -6.90 3.20
C ASP A 107 9.99 -5.82 2.20
N TRP A 108 9.06 -5.12 1.56
CA TRP A 108 9.38 -3.94 0.76
C TRP A 108 10.14 -2.88 1.57
N VAL A 109 9.72 -2.55 2.81
CA VAL A 109 10.43 -1.61 3.68
C VAL A 109 11.85 -2.09 4.01
N LYS A 110 12.04 -3.39 4.28
CA LYS A 110 13.37 -3.97 4.54
C LYS A 110 14.27 -3.83 3.31
N GLU A 111 13.75 -4.11 2.12
CA GLU A 111 14.51 -3.95 0.88
C GLU A 111 14.89 -2.48 0.62
N GLN A 112 13.99 -1.53 0.89
CA GLN A 112 14.35 -0.12 0.82
C GLN A 112 15.49 0.21 1.80
N LYS A 113 15.42 -0.27 3.05
CA LYS A 113 16.48 -0.04 4.03
C LYS A 113 17.85 -0.59 3.59
N LYS A 114 17.89 -1.77 2.96
CA LYS A 114 19.14 -2.35 2.43
C LYS A 114 19.76 -1.45 1.37
N ILE A 115 18.95 -0.99 0.41
CA ILE A 115 19.37 -0.08 -0.66
C ILE A 115 19.95 1.22 -0.08
N PHE A 116 19.25 1.84 0.87
CA PHE A 116 19.69 3.12 1.46
C PHE A 116 20.87 2.99 2.41
N ASN A 117 21.05 1.84 3.07
CA ASN A 117 22.16 1.59 3.99
C ASN A 117 23.39 0.97 3.30
N GLY A 118 23.31 0.63 2.01
CA GLY A 118 24.39 -0.01 1.27
C GLY A 118 24.72 -1.43 1.74
N GLN A 119 23.69 -2.18 2.15
CA GLN A 119 23.80 -3.58 2.61
C GLN A 119 23.34 -4.60 1.54
N ASP A 120 23.39 -4.21 0.26
CA ASP A 120 23.01 -5.05 -0.89
C ASP A 120 24.10 -6.05 -1.30
#